data_AF-A0A6M3K3B6-F1
#
_entry.id   AF-A0A6M3K3B6-F1
#
_cell.length_a   1.000
_cell.length_b   1.000
_cell.length_c   1.000
_cell.angle_alpha   90.00
_cell.angle_beta   90.00
_cell.angle_gamma   90.00
#
_symmetry.space_group_name_H-M   'P 1'
#
loop_
_entity.id
_entity.type
_entity.pdbx_description
1 polymer ?
#
loop_
_entity_poly.entity_id
_entity_poly.type
_entity_poly.pdbx_seq_one_letter_code
_entity_poly.pdbx_strand_id
1 'polypeptide(L)'
;MSLKTDRSIVGNQTDISYFYNSTAEKGEVLVFSTAGSGAAMDDANAVVVRPSANVSGQIFAGILLNDVVNKDLTQTHINVQKDEVQQGGKITLLRAPAVIVTDMIESGQSPTLGQKLYFRLATHNATDETNRGVLSTTSVSDSGVLPTSAEQAQANLASVQHTYQVAQALGVVDADNYIKVRLLQ
;
A
#
# COMPACT_ATOMS: atom_id res chain seq x y z
N MET A 1 -16.46 -0.92 -27.30
CA MET A 1 -16.34 -2.00 -26.29
C MET A 1 -16.72 -1.39 -24.95
N SER A 2 -17.85 -1.76 -24.35
CA SER A 2 -18.04 -2.85 -23.36
C SER A 2 -17.04 -2.78 -22.21
N LEU A 3 -17.58 -2.56 -21.01
CA LEU A 3 -16.93 -2.09 -19.77
C LEU A 3 -15.74 -2.97 -19.32
N LYS A 4 -14.58 -2.37 -19.01
CA LYS A 4 -13.57 -3.01 -18.16
C LYS A 4 -14.07 -2.98 -16.71
N THR A 5 -14.81 -4.02 -16.30
CA THR A 5 -15.14 -4.31 -14.90
C THR A 5 -14.28 -5.49 -14.44
N ASP A 6 -12.97 -5.28 -14.32
CA ASP A 6 -12.01 -6.31 -13.87
C ASP A 6 -11.75 -6.28 -12.35
N ARG A 7 -12.41 -5.35 -11.64
CA ARG A 7 -12.43 -5.28 -10.18
C ARG A 7 -13.50 -6.24 -9.65
N SER A 8 -13.07 -7.31 -8.99
CA SER A 8 -13.96 -8.22 -8.27
C SER A 8 -13.82 -7.98 -6.77
N ILE A 9 -14.82 -7.33 -6.19
CA ILE A 9 -15.00 -7.21 -4.74
C ILE A 9 -15.83 -8.41 -4.26
N VAL A 10 -15.29 -9.22 -3.35
CA VAL A 10 -16.02 -10.37 -2.81
C VAL A 10 -16.52 -10.00 -1.42
N GLY A 11 -17.80 -9.60 -1.33
CA GLY A 11 -18.36 -9.08 -0.08
C GLY A 11 -17.92 -7.63 0.20
N ASN A 12 -18.55 -7.00 1.19
CA ASN A 12 -18.39 -5.59 1.59
C ASN A 12 -16.96 -5.28 2.08
N GLN A 13 -15.99 -5.30 1.18
CA GLN A 13 -14.55 -5.18 1.45
C GLN A 13 -14.06 -3.74 1.47
N THR A 14 -14.94 -2.79 1.13
CA THR A 14 -14.68 -1.36 1.30
C THR A 14 -14.95 -0.97 2.75
N ASP A 15 -13.91 -0.52 3.45
CA ASP A 15 -13.99 -0.05 4.84
C ASP A 15 -13.69 1.45 4.90
N ILE A 16 -14.50 2.19 5.66
CA ILE A 16 -14.40 3.64 5.86
C ILE A 16 -14.03 4.02 7.29
N SER A 17 -13.65 3.06 8.13
CA SER A 17 -13.46 3.25 9.57
C SER A 17 -12.15 3.93 9.96
N TYR A 18 -11.28 4.23 8.99
CA TYR A 18 -9.90 4.67 9.25
C TYR A 18 -9.64 6.10 8.78
N PHE A 19 -8.75 6.77 9.49
CA PHE A 19 -8.27 8.11 9.20
C PHE A 19 -6.88 8.10 8.58
N TYR A 20 -6.59 9.11 7.76
CA TYR A 20 -5.28 9.28 7.12
C TYR A 20 -4.82 10.74 7.20
N ASN A 21 -3.64 10.97 7.79
CA ASN A 21 -3.18 12.30 8.19
C ASN A 21 -2.10 12.91 7.26
N SER A 22 -1.91 12.32 6.09
CA SER A 22 -0.95 12.80 5.09
C SER A 22 -1.65 12.95 3.74
N THR A 23 -0.97 13.50 2.73
CA THR A 23 -1.46 13.41 1.35
C THR A 23 -1.16 12.02 0.79
N ALA A 24 -1.97 11.52 -0.14
CA ALA A 24 -1.75 10.22 -0.79
C ALA A 24 -2.57 10.11 -2.08
N GLU A 25 -2.11 9.27 -2.99
CA GLU A 25 -2.82 8.96 -4.24
C GLU A 25 -3.52 7.60 -4.13
N LYS A 26 -4.64 7.46 -4.83
CA LYS A 26 -5.35 6.18 -4.96
C LYS A 26 -4.42 5.07 -5.46
N GLY A 27 -4.69 3.85 -5.01
CA GLY A 27 -3.93 2.66 -5.39
C GLY A 27 -2.76 2.35 -4.45
N GLU A 28 -2.37 3.27 -3.58
CA GLU A 28 -1.29 3.03 -2.61
C GLU A 28 -1.67 1.98 -1.56
N VAL A 29 -0.67 1.17 -1.21
CA VAL A 29 -0.76 0.18 -0.13
C VAL A 29 -0.59 0.89 1.22
N LEU A 30 -1.51 0.63 2.15
CA LEU A 30 -1.52 1.21 3.49
C LEU A 30 -1.41 0.14 4.59
N VAL A 31 -0.84 0.54 5.72
CA VAL A 31 -0.65 -0.30 6.92
C VAL A 31 -1.24 0.37 8.15
N PHE A 32 -1.61 -0.43 9.15
CA PHE A 32 -2.08 0.10 10.43
C PHE A 32 -0.93 0.79 11.18
N SER A 33 -1.16 2.02 11.64
CA SER A 33 -0.21 2.74 12.50
C SER A 33 -0.51 2.50 13.98
N THR A 34 -1.77 2.67 14.35
CA THR A 34 -2.28 2.53 15.71
C THR A 34 -3.57 1.71 15.70
N ALA A 35 -3.73 0.85 16.70
CA ALA A 35 -4.96 0.09 16.88
C ALA A 35 -5.96 0.94 17.68
N GLY A 36 -6.97 1.49 16.99
CA GLY A 36 -8.15 2.04 17.65
C GLY A 36 -8.99 0.94 18.33
N SER A 37 -9.96 1.35 19.15
CA SER A 37 -10.80 0.48 20.00
C SER A 37 -11.63 -0.55 19.21
N GLY A 38 -11.77 -0.41 17.89
CA GLY A 38 -12.50 -1.34 17.01
C GLY A 38 -14.02 -1.41 17.26
N ALA A 39 -14.49 -0.97 18.42
CA ALA A 39 -15.88 -0.86 18.83
C ALA A 39 -16.50 0.50 18.46
N ALA A 40 -15.69 1.55 18.41
CA ALA A 40 -16.11 2.89 18.01
C ALA A 40 -15.74 3.12 16.54
N MET A 41 -16.76 3.39 15.71
CA MET A 41 -16.56 3.74 14.29
C MET A 41 -15.99 5.15 14.07
N ASP A 42 -15.78 5.90 15.16
CA ASP A 42 -15.25 7.27 15.16
C ASP A 42 -14.13 7.43 16.20
N ASP A 43 -13.22 6.46 16.22
CA ASP A 43 -12.01 6.55 17.04
C ASP A 43 -10.91 7.26 16.25
N ALA A 44 -10.52 8.45 16.69
CA ALA A 44 -9.43 9.22 16.08
C ALA A 44 -8.07 8.47 16.09
N ASN A 45 -7.93 7.43 16.93
CA ASN A 45 -6.74 6.59 16.98
C ASN A 45 -6.74 5.48 15.91
N ALA A 46 -7.83 5.29 15.15
CA ALA A 46 -7.89 4.34 14.04
C ALA A 46 -7.19 4.93 12.79
N VAL A 47 -5.86 5.08 12.88
CA VAL A 47 -5.03 5.72 11.85
C VAL A 47 -4.30 4.68 11.02
N VAL A 48 -4.35 4.88 9.70
CA VAL A 48 -3.52 4.13 8.74
C VAL A 48 -2.47 5.06 8.13
N VAL A 49 -1.33 4.49 7.77
CA VAL A 49 -0.16 5.22 7.26
C VAL A 49 0.46 4.45 6.11
N ARG A 50 1.37 5.11 5.38
CA ARG A 50 2.20 4.40 4.40
C ARG A 50 3.13 3.41 5.12
N PRO A 51 3.50 2.30 4.47
CA PRO A 51 4.53 1.40 4.97
C PRO A 51 5.79 2.17 5.33
N SER A 52 6.42 1.80 6.44
CA SER A 52 7.70 2.41 6.82
C SER A 52 8.84 1.58 6.23
N ALA A 53 10.06 2.11 6.16
CA ALA A 53 11.21 1.32 5.72
C ALA A 53 11.50 0.13 6.65
N ASN A 54 11.03 0.19 7.90
CA ASN A 54 11.07 -0.95 8.82
C ASN A 54 9.71 -1.65 8.86
N VAL A 55 9.62 -2.75 8.11
CA VAL A 55 8.37 -3.46 7.85
C VAL A 55 7.99 -4.44 8.98
N SER A 56 8.92 -4.78 9.87
CA SER A 56 8.69 -5.75 10.94
C SER A 56 7.56 -5.31 11.87
N GLY A 57 6.50 -6.11 11.94
CA GLY A 57 5.34 -5.84 12.77
C GLY A 57 4.28 -4.95 12.11
N GLN A 58 4.49 -4.49 10.87
CA GLN A 58 3.47 -3.76 10.12
C GLN A 58 2.43 -4.73 9.56
N ILE A 59 1.15 -4.43 9.83
CA ILE A 59 0.02 -5.22 9.37
C ILE A 59 -0.64 -4.47 8.21
N PHE A 60 -0.85 -5.19 7.10
CA PHE A 60 -1.54 -4.66 5.93
C PHE A 60 -2.97 -4.26 6.28
N ALA A 61 -3.35 -3.02 5.96
CA ALA A 61 -4.69 -2.51 6.22
C ALA A 61 -5.58 -2.60 4.97
N GLY A 62 -5.02 -2.30 3.80
CA GLY A 62 -5.77 -2.26 2.55
C GLY A 62 -5.11 -1.39 1.49
N ILE A 63 -5.82 -1.20 0.39
CA ILE A 63 -5.43 -0.28 -0.69
C ILE A 63 -6.35 0.93 -0.69
N LEU A 64 -5.76 2.10 -0.82
CA LEU A 64 -6.48 3.38 -0.84
C LEU A 64 -7.32 3.54 -2.11
N LEU A 65 -8.60 3.90 -1.95
CA LEU A 65 -9.51 4.15 -3.07
C LEU A 65 -9.77 5.64 -3.37
N ASN A 66 -9.37 6.53 -2.47
CA ASN A 66 -9.58 7.98 -2.56
C ASN A 66 -8.25 8.72 -2.74
N ASP A 67 -8.26 9.89 -3.38
CA ASP A 67 -7.09 10.77 -3.41
C ASP A 67 -7.12 11.67 -2.15
N VAL A 68 -6.12 11.57 -1.26
CA VAL A 68 -6.04 12.38 -0.05
C VAL A 68 -5.27 13.67 -0.34
N VAL A 69 -5.97 14.80 -0.24
CA VAL A 69 -5.44 16.12 -0.57
C VAL A 69 -5.35 17.01 0.67
N ASN A 70 -4.40 17.93 0.65
CA ASN A 70 -4.32 19.02 1.61
C ASN A 70 -4.66 20.32 0.89
N LYS A 71 -5.96 20.64 0.81
CA LYS A 71 -6.45 21.88 0.22
C LYS A 71 -6.90 22.85 1.32
N ASP A 72 -6.72 24.14 1.06
CA ASP A 72 -7.40 25.17 1.83
C ASP A 72 -8.87 25.23 1.40
N LEU A 73 -9.75 24.77 2.29
CA LEU A 73 -11.18 24.66 2.06
C LEU A 73 -11.91 26.01 2.07
N THR A 74 -11.24 27.08 2.50
CA THR A 74 -11.79 28.44 2.44
C THR A 74 -11.65 29.06 1.04
N GLN A 75 -10.69 28.57 0.25
CA GLN A 75 -10.41 29.06 -1.10
C GLN A 75 -10.90 28.09 -2.19
N THR A 76 -10.80 26.79 -1.95
CA THR A 76 -11.13 25.76 -2.95
C THR A 76 -11.92 24.62 -2.33
N HIS A 77 -12.89 24.09 -3.06
CA HIS A 77 -13.65 22.93 -2.61
C HIS A 77 -12.97 21.62 -3.04
N ILE A 78 -13.15 20.58 -2.22
CA ILE A 78 -12.71 19.23 -2.55
C ILE A 78 -13.45 18.74 -3.78
N ASN A 79 -12.76 18.07 -4.68
CA ASN A 79 -13.37 17.52 -5.88
C ASN A 79 -13.99 16.14 -5.59
N VAL A 80 -15.27 16.16 -5.20
CA VAL A 80 -16.06 14.95 -4.93
C VAL A 80 -16.17 14.05 -6.16
N GLN A 81 -16.15 14.60 -7.37
CA GLN A 81 -16.22 13.79 -8.61
C GLN A 81 -14.93 12.98 -8.87
N LYS A 82 -13.83 13.34 -8.24
CA LYS A 82 -12.56 12.60 -8.29
C LYS A 82 -12.32 11.77 -7.04
N ASP A 83 -13.35 11.60 -6.19
CA ASP A 83 -13.24 10.87 -4.92
C ASP A 83 -12.13 11.42 -4.02
N GLU A 84 -11.90 12.74 -4.05
CA GLU A 84 -10.93 13.40 -3.19
C GLU A 84 -11.44 13.50 -1.74
N VAL A 85 -10.53 13.39 -0.78
CA VAL A 85 -10.79 13.55 0.66
C VAL A 85 -9.73 14.44 1.29
N GLN A 86 -10.10 15.21 2.31
CA GLN A 86 -9.15 16.05 3.03
C GLN A 86 -8.27 15.20 3.94
N GLN A 87 -6.99 15.59 4.08
CA GLN A 87 -6.14 15.05 5.14
C GLN A 87 -6.81 15.16 6.53
N GLY A 88 -6.66 14.12 7.35
CA GLY A 88 -7.36 13.97 8.62
C GLY A 88 -8.82 13.52 8.50
N GLY A 89 -9.33 13.35 7.28
CA GLY A 89 -10.64 12.77 7.01
C GLY A 89 -10.63 11.24 7.05
N LYS A 90 -11.84 10.67 7.02
CA LYS A 90 -12.01 9.23 6.82
C LYS A 90 -11.73 8.87 5.37
N ILE A 91 -11.08 7.73 5.18
CA ILE A 91 -10.68 7.24 3.86
C ILE A 91 -11.34 5.89 3.56
N THR A 92 -11.55 5.59 2.28
CA THR A 92 -12.05 4.28 1.86
C THR A 92 -10.88 3.37 1.53
N LEU A 93 -10.78 2.26 2.24
CA LEU A 93 -9.82 1.19 2.01
C LEU A 93 -10.50 0.01 1.34
N LEU A 94 -9.81 -0.59 0.36
CA LEU A 94 -10.13 -1.91 -0.13
C LEU A 94 -9.36 -2.97 0.67
N ARG A 95 -10.06 -3.79 1.44
CA ARG A 95 -9.49 -4.88 2.23
C ARG A 95 -9.39 -6.18 1.46
N ALA A 96 -8.46 -7.04 1.87
CA ALA A 96 -8.34 -8.39 1.34
C ALA A 96 -9.52 -9.29 1.77
N PRO A 97 -9.88 -10.34 1.00
CA PRO A 97 -9.33 -10.73 -0.31
C PRO A 97 -10.05 -10.07 -1.50
N ALA A 98 -9.40 -9.14 -2.21
CA ALA A 98 -9.96 -8.46 -3.39
C ALA A 98 -9.10 -8.68 -4.64
N VAL A 99 -9.69 -8.57 -5.82
CA VAL A 99 -8.94 -8.55 -7.09
C VAL A 99 -8.96 -7.14 -7.67
N ILE A 100 -7.77 -6.61 -7.94
CA ILE A 100 -7.58 -5.26 -8.47
C ILE A 100 -6.65 -5.26 -9.68
N VAL A 101 -6.76 -4.18 -10.46
CA VAL A 101 -5.76 -3.79 -11.45
C VAL A 101 -5.03 -2.59 -10.89
N THR A 102 -3.71 -2.65 -10.79
CA THR A 102 -2.89 -1.59 -10.22
C THR A 102 -1.62 -1.36 -11.04
N ASP A 103 -1.18 -0.11 -11.07
CA ASP A 103 0.10 0.38 -11.57
C ASP A 103 1.12 0.59 -10.45
N MET A 104 0.74 0.38 -9.18
CA MET A 104 1.61 0.48 -8.00
C MET A 104 2.55 -0.72 -7.84
N ILE A 105 3.31 -1.02 -8.89
CA ILE A 105 4.42 -1.97 -8.87
C ILE A 105 5.72 -1.17 -8.83
N GLU A 106 6.73 -1.68 -8.11
CA GLU A 106 8.08 -1.14 -8.17
C GLU A 106 8.60 -1.11 -9.62
N SER A 107 9.17 0.02 -10.04
CA SER A 107 9.64 0.22 -11.41
C SER A 107 10.73 -0.80 -11.78
N GLY A 108 10.63 -1.34 -13.00
CA GLY A 108 11.57 -2.35 -13.49
C GLY A 108 11.28 -3.79 -13.02
N GLN A 109 10.22 -4.01 -12.24
CA GLN A 109 9.77 -5.36 -11.90
C GLN A 109 8.78 -5.90 -12.95
N SER A 110 8.93 -7.17 -13.31
CA SER A 110 8.01 -7.88 -14.20
C SER A 110 7.50 -9.15 -13.51
N PRO A 111 6.49 -9.03 -12.62
CA PRO A 111 5.88 -10.20 -11.99
C PRO A 111 5.36 -11.20 -13.01
N THR A 112 5.59 -12.48 -12.73
CA THR A 112 5.04 -13.61 -13.50
C THR A 112 3.73 -14.11 -12.89
N LEU A 113 2.94 -14.86 -13.67
CA LEU A 113 1.66 -15.38 -13.22
C LEU A 113 1.82 -16.27 -11.97
N GLY A 114 1.05 -15.99 -10.93
CA GLY A 114 1.07 -16.71 -9.66
C GLY A 114 2.17 -16.27 -8.70
N GLN A 115 3.05 -15.34 -9.09
CA GLN A 115 4.15 -14.87 -8.25
C GLN A 115 3.64 -14.09 -7.03
N LYS A 116 4.30 -14.32 -5.89
CA LYS A 116 4.02 -13.62 -4.64
C LYS A 116 4.53 -12.19 -4.71
N LEU A 117 3.72 -11.26 -4.22
CA LEU A 117 4.05 -9.85 -4.12
C LEU A 117 4.08 -9.42 -2.65
N TYR A 118 5.11 -8.66 -2.31
CA TYR A 118 5.37 -8.09 -1.00
C TYR A 118 5.22 -6.57 -1.09
N PHE A 119 4.81 -5.92 0.00
CA PHE A 119 4.80 -4.46 0.02
C PHE A 119 6.21 -3.91 0.27
N ARG A 120 6.52 -2.82 -0.42
CA ARG A 120 7.79 -2.11 -0.34
C ARG A 120 7.56 -0.61 -0.46
N LEU A 121 8.49 0.17 0.06
CA LEU A 121 8.55 1.61 -0.18
C LEU A 121 9.28 1.87 -1.51
N ALA A 122 8.67 2.62 -2.44
CA ALA A 122 9.24 2.89 -3.77
C ALA A 122 10.63 3.55 -3.72
N THR A 123 10.91 4.32 -2.65
CA THR A 123 12.24 4.81 -2.31
C THR A 123 12.56 4.35 -0.90
N HIS A 124 13.75 3.80 -0.67
CA HIS A 124 14.14 3.13 0.59
C HIS A 124 14.42 4.11 1.76
N ASN A 125 14.00 5.37 1.68
CA ASN A 125 14.33 6.42 2.64
C ASN A 125 13.09 6.82 3.45
N ALA A 126 12.89 6.28 4.66
CA ALA A 126 11.67 6.45 5.48
C ALA A 126 11.17 7.89 5.77
N THR A 127 11.90 8.94 5.38
CA THR A 127 11.64 10.35 5.75
C THR A 127 11.01 11.23 4.65
N ASP A 128 10.89 10.76 3.41
CA ASP A 128 10.34 11.59 2.32
C ASP A 128 8.84 11.41 2.11
N GLU A 129 8.10 12.51 1.98
CA GLU A 129 6.65 12.52 1.65
C GLU A 129 6.33 11.99 0.24
N THR A 130 7.36 11.76 -0.58
CA THR A 130 7.27 11.18 -1.93
C THR A 130 7.22 9.64 -1.92
N ASN A 131 7.37 9.02 -0.75
CA ASN A 131 7.49 7.57 -0.64
C ASN A 131 6.14 6.85 -0.76
N ARG A 132 5.97 6.07 -1.81
CA ARG A 132 4.72 5.36 -2.08
C ARG A 132 4.79 3.90 -1.64
N GLY A 133 3.69 3.37 -1.10
CA GLY A 133 3.54 1.95 -0.84
C GLY A 133 3.28 1.19 -2.14
N VAL A 134 4.27 0.45 -2.64
CA VAL A 134 4.23 -0.31 -3.90
C VAL A 134 4.35 -1.81 -3.67
N LEU A 135 3.97 -2.60 -4.68
CA LEU A 135 4.14 -4.05 -4.70
C LEU A 135 5.46 -4.43 -5.37
N SER A 136 6.21 -5.35 -4.77
CA SER A 136 7.47 -5.89 -5.29
C SER A 136 7.47 -7.42 -5.31
N THR A 137 8.19 -7.99 -6.27
CA THR A 137 8.41 -9.43 -6.45
C THR A 137 9.53 -9.98 -5.56
N THR A 138 10.37 -9.10 -5.01
CA THR A 138 11.57 -9.49 -4.28
C THR A 138 11.24 -9.72 -2.81
N SER A 139 11.30 -10.97 -2.36
CA SER A 139 11.39 -11.27 -0.92
C SER A 139 12.85 -11.10 -0.49
N VAL A 140 13.15 -10.17 0.41
CA VAL A 140 14.49 -10.09 1.00
C VAL A 140 14.49 -10.93 2.26
N SER A 141 14.91 -12.19 2.10
CA SER A 141 15.27 -13.05 3.22
C SER A 141 16.68 -12.72 3.66
N ASP A 142 16.87 -12.62 4.99
CA ASP A 142 18.16 -12.55 5.67
C ASP A 142 19.17 -13.48 4.98
N SER A 143 20.20 -12.90 4.35
CA SER A 143 21.30 -13.70 3.84
C SER A 143 21.98 -14.24 5.09
N GLY A 144 21.83 -15.53 5.39
CA GLY A 144 22.48 -16.20 6.55
C GLY A 144 24.02 -16.22 6.51
N VAL A 145 24.64 -15.26 5.82
CA VAL A 145 26.05 -14.95 5.79
C VAL A 145 26.32 -13.96 6.92
N LEU A 146 26.96 -14.45 8.00
CA LEU A 146 27.49 -13.58 9.05
C LEU A 146 28.34 -12.47 8.39
N PRO A 147 28.08 -11.19 8.67
CA PRO A 147 28.78 -10.10 7.99
C PRO A 147 30.28 -10.19 8.27
N THR A 148 31.07 -10.21 7.21
CA THR A 148 32.55 -10.32 7.33
C THR A 148 33.22 -8.98 7.57
N SER A 149 32.47 -7.87 7.51
CA SER A 149 32.92 -6.52 7.87
C SER A 149 31.79 -5.68 8.45
N ALA A 150 32.12 -4.65 9.23
CA ALA A 150 31.15 -3.73 9.82
C ALA A 150 30.33 -2.97 8.76
N GLU A 151 30.93 -2.68 7.61
CA GLU A 151 30.28 -2.03 6.48
C GLU A 151 29.23 -2.95 5.83
N GLN A 152 29.51 -4.25 5.73
CA GLN A 152 28.54 -5.26 5.29
C GLN A 152 27.44 -5.50 6.34
N ALA A 153 27.73 -5.39 7.63
CA ALA A 153 26.69 -5.47 8.66
C ALA A 153 25.68 -4.33 8.53
N GLN A 154 26.14 -3.12 8.20
CA GLN A 154 25.30 -1.95 8.02
C GLN A 154 24.49 -2.00 6.71
N ALA A 155 25.08 -2.54 5.63
CA ALA A 155 24.38 -2.83 4.37
C ALA A 155 23.35 -3.97 4.53
N ASN A 156 23.69 -5.01 5.30
CA ASN A 156 22.79 -6.12 5.59
C ASN A 156 21.61 -5.68 6.47
N LEU A 157 21.84 -4.81 7.46
CA LEU A 157 20.78 -4.23 8.29
C LEU A 157 19.81 -3.34 7.48
N ALA A 158 20.30 -2.70 6.41
CA ALA A 158 19.47 -1.97 5.44
C ALA A 158 18.74 -2.90 4.44
N SER A 159 19.17 -4.16 4.32
CA SER A 159 18.59 -5.19 3.44
C SER A 159 17.58 -6.10 4.15
N VAL A 160 17.58 -6.18 5.49
CA VAL A 160 16.48 -6.84 6.21
C VAL A 160 15.20 -6.05 5.89
N GLN A 161 14.07 -6.77 5.77
CA GLN A 161 12.69 -6.33 6.04
C GLN A 161 11.68 -6.64 4.92
N HIS A 162 11.57 -7.88 4.39
CA HIS A 162 10.41 -8.24 3.55
C HIS A 162 9.96 -9.71 3.71
N THR A 163 8.98 -9.95 4.59
CA THR A 163 8.40 -11.32 4.74
C THR A 163 6.87 -11.36 4.60
N TYR A 164 6.15 -10.23 4.63
CA TYR A 164 4.68 -10.28 4.57
C TYR A 164 4.18 -10.23 3.12
N GLN A 165 3.78 -11.41 2.62
CA GLN A 165 3.12 -11.56 1.34
C GLN A 165 1.74 -10.89 1.42
N VAL A 166 1.50 -9.88 0.60
CA VAL A 166 0.23 -9.12 0.60
C VAL A 166 -0.60 -9.43 -0.64
N ALA A 167 0.04 -9.89 -1.71
CA ALA A 167 -0.66 -10.11 -2.95
C ALA A 167 -0.08 -11.25 -3.79
N GLN A 168 -0.82 -11.64 -4.81
CA GLN A 168 -0.41 -12.58 -5.84
C GLN A 168 -0.73 -12.01 -7.21
N ALA A 169 0.27 -12.02 -8.10
CA ALA A 169 0.07 -11.67 -9.50
C ALA A 169 -0.87 -12.68 -10.18
N LEU A 170 -1.96 -12.19 -10.78
CA LEU A 170 -2.90 -12.99 -11.57
C LEU A 170 -2.62 -12.89 -13.08
N GLY A 171 -1.67 -12.03 -13.49
CA GLY A 171 -1.29 -11.80 -14.88
C GLY A 171 0.11 -11.23 -14.99
N VAL A 172 0.53 -10.96 -16.23
CA VAL A 172 1.78 -10.26 -16.56
C VAL A 172 1.48 -8.77 -16.65
N VAL A 173 2.51 -7.93 -16.54
CA VAL A 173 2.39 -6.48 -16.74
C VAL A 173 2.05 -6.17 -18.20
N ASP A 174 1.01 -5.36 -18.38
CA ASP A 174 0.54 -4.89 -19.69
C ASP A 174 1.49 -3.82 -20.26
N ALA A 175 1.34 -3.46 -21.55
CA ALA A 175 2.15 -2.42 -22.19
C ALA A 175 2.05 -1.03 -21.52
N ASP A 176 0.95 -0.79 -20.79
CA ASP A 176 0.67 0.44 -20.05
C ASP A 176 1.09 0.35 -18.56
N ASN A 177 1.89 -0.65 -18.18
CA ASN A 177 2.39 -0.88 -16.81
C ASN A 177 1.32 -1.24 -15.76
N TYR A 178 0.17 -1.76 -16.18
CA TYR A 178 -0.85 -2.27 -15.27
C TYR A 178 -0.70 -3.77 -15.05
N ILE A 179 -1.00 -4.25 -13.84
CA ILE A 179 -1.07 -5.68 -13.53
C ILE A 179 -2.37 -6.02 -12.81
N LYS A 180 -2.90 -7.22 -13.06
CA LYS A 180 -4.00 -7.79 -12.27
C LYS A 180 -3.44 -8.56 -11.07
N VAL A 181 -3.89 -8.21 -9.88
CA VAL A 181 -3.38 -8.74 -8.61
C VAL A 181 -4.54 -9.16 -7.71
N ARG A 182 -4.35 -10.26 -7.00
CA ARG A 182 -5.20 -10.70 -5.90
C ARG A 182 -4.56 -10.31 -4.58
N LEU A 183 -5.29 -9.56 -3.76
CA LEU A 183 -4.91 -9.31 -2.37
C LEU A 183 -5.16 -10.56 -1.53
N LEU A 184 -4.17 -10.90 -0.72
CA LEU A 184 -4.17 -12.02 0.20
C LEU A 184 -4.37 -11.50 1.62
N GLN A 185 -5.00 -12.32 2.46
CA GLN A 185 -5.26 -11.99 3.86
C GLN A 185 -3.99 -12.02 4.69
#